data_AF-A0A2U3GUL3-F1
#
_entry.id   AF-A0A2U3GUL3-F1
#
_cell.length_a   1.000
_cell.length_b   1.000
_cell.length_c   1.000
_cell.angle_alpha   90.00
_cell.angle_beta   90.00
_cell.angle_gamma   90.00
#
_symmetry.space_group_name_H-M   'P 1'
#
loop_
_entity.id
_entity.type
_entity.pdbx_description
1 polymer ?
#
loop_
_entity_poly.entity_id
_entity_poly.type
_entity_poly.pdbx_seq_one_letter_code
_entity_poly.pdbx_strand_id
1 'polypeptide(L)'
;MAAEQSTADILDAAIHVREAARSATSGATGIDMVLAALSEVMKYDHASLARWDPLRRRHTTLAGSYPDDATAYIETRLHHDPVFPVLRSPARGGLWLRDVPGQLLAASPGFQEVLRPLGIEDGVAQCLFAADGRYVGMLNVSTRRPRRTPDPARAVLTLLTEALAAAVDTRAGPPPEEVAAADPAADVRRPGGLSPRELQVLAELTAGRTNREIAERLYITPRTVGTHIEHILAKLDLPNRAAAAARAAAWGIEPSR
;
A
#
# COMPACT_ATOMS: atom_id res chain seq x y z
N MET A 1 -22.33 -13.97 25.72
CA MET A 1 -22.17 -12.53 25.43
C MET A 1 -20.71 -12.31 25.09
N ALA A 2 -20.38 -11.95 23.84
CA ALA A 2 -19.00 -11.61 23.50
C ALA A 2 -18.72 -10.21 24.04
N ALA A 3 -17.71 -10.09 24.91
CA ALA A 3 -17.30 -8.81 25.49
C ALA A 3 -16.97 -7.82 24.37
N GLU A 4 -17.49 -6.59 24.47
CA GLU A 4 -17.01 -5.48 23.64
C GLU A 4 -15.52 -5.29 23.93
N GLN A 5 -14.72 -5.39 22.87
CA GLN A 5 -13.28 -5.17 22.94
C GLN A 5 -13.06 -3.68 23.25
N SER A 6 -12.35 -3.38 24.33
CA SER A 6 -12.08 -1.99 24.72
C SER A 6 -11.21 -1.31 23.67
N THR A 7 -11.30 0.02 23.54
CA THR A 7 -10.39 0.80 22.69
C THR A 7 -8.91 0.53 23.02
N ALA A 8 -8.59 0.26 24.29
CA ALA A 8 -7.24 -0.12 24.70
C ALA A 8 -6.81 -1.47 24.09
N ASP A 9 -7.67 -2.50 24.19
CA ASP A 9 -7.42 -3.83 23.62
C ASP A 9 -7.20 -3.77 22.10
N ILE A 10 -7.92 -2.88 21.41
CA ILE A 10 -7.81 -2.66 19.97
C ILE A 10 -6.45 -2.03 19.61
N LEU A 11 -5.99 -1.07 20.42
CA LEU A 11 -4.70 -0.40 20.21
C LEU A 11 -3.53 -1.33 20.51
N ASP A 12 -3.58 -2.09 21.60
CA ASP A 12 -2.54 -3.06 21.97
C ASP A 12 -2.40 -4.14 20.90
N ALA A 13 -3.51 -4.67 20.42
CA ALA A 13 -3.49 -5.67 19.36
C ALA A 13 -3.00 -5.07 18.02
N ALA A 14 -3.28 -3.81 17.72
CA ALA A 14 -2.68 -3.11 16.58
C ALA A 14 -1.16 -2.91 16.73
N ILE A 15 -0.67 -2.64 17.95
CA ILE A 15 0.77 -2.54 18.24
C ILE A 15 1.44 -3.88 17.98
N HIS A 16 0.89 -4.99 18.48
CA HIS A 16 1.43 -6.33 18.25
C HIS A 16 1.55 -6.66 16.75
N VAL A 17 0.53 -6.34 15.94
CA VAL A 17 0.59 -6.60 14.50
C VAL A 17 1.67 -5.73 13.82
N ARG A 18 1.85 -4.48 14.26
CA ARG A 18 2.93 -3.62 13.74
C ARG A 18 4.31 -4.17 14.10
N GLU A 19 4.49 -4.66 15.32
CA GLU A 19 5.74 -5.29 15.74
C GLU A 19 6.04 -6.53 14.91
N ALA A 20 5.07 -7.44 14.75
CA ALA A 20 5.22 -8.62 13.91
C ALA A 20 5.57 -8.26 12.44
N ALA A 21 4.94 -7.22 11.89
CA ALA A 21 5.25 -6.73 10.54
C ALA A 21 6.68 -6.17 10.44
N ARG A 22 7.13 -5.40 11.44
CA ARG A 22 8.51 -4.89 11.51
C ARG A 22 9.54 -6.02 11.63
N SER A 23 9.27 -7.00 12.49
CA SER A 23 10.11 -8.19 12.65
C SER A 23 10.16 -9.05 11.38
N ALA A 24 9.08 -9.09 10.59
CA ALA A 24 9.09 -9.70 9.28
C ALA A 24 9.96 -8.93 8.27
N THR A 25 9.91 -7.59 8.28
CA THR A 25 10.80 -6.76 7.43
C THR A 25 12.28 -6.96 7.77
N SER A 26 12.62 -7.12 9.05
CA SER A 26 14.01 -7.35 9.48
C SER A 26 14.49 -8.81 9.32
N GLY A 27 13.60 -9.72 8.92
CA GLY A 27 13.89 -11.15 8.80
C GLY A 27 13.98 -11.88 10.14
N ALA A 28 13.63 -11.22 11.25
CA ALA A 28 13.65 -11.80 12.60
C ALA A 28 12.51 -12.81 12.83
N THR A 29 11.38 -12.65 12.15
CA THR A 29 10.23 -13.58 12.20
C THR A 29 9.65 -13.83 10.81
N GLY A 30 8.97 -14.97 10.64
CA GLY A 30 8.23 -15.27 9.41
C GLY A 30 7.00 -14.37 9.24
N ILE A 31 6.67 -14.02 8.00
CA ILE A 31 5.52 -13.16 7.67
C ILE A 31 4.16 -13.80 8.05
N ASP A 32 4.12 -15.10 8.29
CA ASP A 32 2.96 -15.81 8.87
C ASP A 32 2.56 -15.28 10.26
N MET A 33 3.53 -14.78 11.04
CA MET A 33 3.26 -14.19 12.36
C MET A 33 2.41 -12.92 12.27
N VAL A 34 2.47 -12.21 11.14
CA VAL A 34 1.65 -11.02 10.91
C VAL A 34 0.18 -11.38 10.84
N LEU A 35 -0.16 -12.47 10.13
CA LEU A 35 -1.54 -12.95 10.07
C LEU A 35 -2.00 -13.52 11.42
N ALA A 36 -1.13 -14.25 12.11
CA ALA A 36 -1.43 -14.75 13.46
C ALA A 36 -1.81 -13.61 14.42
N ALA A 37 -0.99 -12.55 14.48
CA ALA A 37 -1.29 -11.36 15.28
C ALA A 37 -2.60 -10.67 14.81
N LEU A 38 -2.84 -10.62 13.50
CA LEU A 38 -4.07 -10.02 12.97
C LEU A 38 -5.33 -10.76 13.46
N SER A 39 -5.24 -12.06 13.71
CA SER A 39 -6.36 -12.88 14.22
C SER A 39 -6.78 -12.58 15.67
N GLU A 40 -5.91 -11.88 16.43
CA GLU A 40 -6.21 -11.36 17.76
C GLU A 40 -7.14 -10.15 17.66
N VAL A 41 -6.96 -9.34 16.61
CA VAL A 41 -7.74 -8.11 16.38
C VAL A 41 -9.03 -8.38 15.60
N MET A 42 -8.95 -9.24 14.58
CA MET A 42 -10.07 -9.50 13.69
C MET A 42 -10.20 -11.00 13.45
N LYS A 43 -11.35 -11.57 13.83
CA LYS A 43 -11.64 -12.95 13.47
C LYS A 43 -11.86 -13.08 11.97
N TYR A 44 -11.26 -14.11 11.38
CA TYR A 44 -11.38 -14.43 9.98
C TYR A 44 -11.33 -15.95 9.77
N ASP A 45 -11.85 -16.40 8.63
CA ASP A 45 -11.79 -17.80 8.20
C ASP A 45 -10.62 -17.99 7.24
N HIS A 46 -10.39 -17.03 6.35
CA HIS A 46 -9.25 -17.02 5.43
C HIS A 46 -8.57 -15.65 5.42
N ALA A 47 -7.24 -15.65 5.34
CA ALA A 47 -6.47 -14.44 5.12
C ALA A 47 -5.31 -14.71 4.16
N SER A 48 -4.82 -13.68 3.50
CA SER A 48 -3.58 -13.72 2.72
C SER A 48 -2.88 -12.39 2.77
N LEU A 49 -1.56 -12.41 2.91
CA LEU A 49 -0.68 -11.27 2.67
C LEU A 49 0.19 -11.61 1.46
N ALA A 50 0.07 -10.81 0.40
CA ALA A 50 0.71 -11.08 -0.88
C ALA A 50 1.51 -9.88 -1.39
N ARG A 51 2.63 -10.15 -2.03
CA ARG A 51 3.49 -9.15 -2.69
C ARG A 51 3.14 -9.02 -4.17
N TRP A 52 3.18 -7.82 -4.71
CA TRP A 52 3.03 -7.56 -6.13
C TRP A 52 4.37 -7.64 -6.87
N ASP A 53 4.45 -8.46 -7.92
CA ASP A 53 5.53 -8.47 -8.90
C ASP A 53 5.08 -7.65 -10.13
N PRO A 54 5.59 -6.41 -10.32
CA PRO A 54 5.19 -5.56 -11.44
C PRO A 54 5.72 -6.06 -12.79
N LEU A 55 6.80 -6.84 -12.83
CA LEU A 55 7.37 -7.35 -14.07
C LEU A 55 6.56 -8.54 -14.58
N ARG A 56 6.17 -9.44 -13.68
CA ARG A 56 5.33 -10.61 -14.00
C ARG A 56 3.83 -10.30 -13.96
N ARG A 57 3.46 -9.10 -13.49
CA ARG A 57 2.08 -8.68 -13.25
C ARG A 57 1.28 -9.72 -12.48
N ARG A 58 1.83 -10.20 -11.37
CA ARG A 58 1.15 -11.18 -10.51
C ARG A 58 1.41 -10.89 -9.06
N HIS A 59 0.53 -11.34 -8.19
CA HIS A 59 0.84 -11.44 -6.78
C HIS A 59 1.58 -12.75 -6.49
N THR A 60 2.35 -12.73 -5.42
CA THR A 60 2.96 -13.90 -4.79
C THR A 60 2.54 -13.89 -3.33
N THR A 61 1.80 -14.91 -2.92
CA THR A 61 1.34 -15.06 -1.55
C THR A 61 2.54 -15.34 -0.66
N LEU A 62 2.75 -14.48 0.34
CA LEU A 62 3.85 -14.63 1.29
C LEU A 62 3.39 -15.40 2.53
N ALA A 63 2.15 -15.19 2.95
CA ALA A 63 1.45 -15.95 3.98
C ALA A 63 -0.04 -16.03 3.61
N GLY A 64 -0.70 -17.15 3.87
CA GLY A 64 -2.13 -17.24 3.64
C GLY A 64 -2.76 -18.59 3.99
N SER A 65 -4.08 -18.59 4.09
CA SER A 65 -4.88 -19.77 4.43
C SER A 65 -6.04 -20.02 3.45
N TYR A 66 -6.09 -19.29 2.33
CA TYR A 66 -7.04 -19.59 1.26
C TYR A 66 -6.72 -20.93 0.60
N PRO A 67 -7.73 -21.70 0.16
CA PRO A 67 -7.50 -22.88 -0.65
C PRO A 67 -6.73 -22.56 -1.95
N ASP A 68 -6.11 -23.58 -2.55
CA ASP A 68 -5.16 -23.41 -3.66
C ASP A 68 -5.77 -22.70 -4.88
N ASP A 69 -7.03 -22.97 -5.20
CA ASP A 69 -7.75 -22.34 -6.31
C ASP A 69 -8.00 -20.85 -6.07
N ALA A 70 -8.39 -20.50 -4.85
CA ALA A 70 -8.56 -19.11 -4.41
C ALA A 70 -7.22 -18.37 -4.37
N THR A 71 -6.17 -19.00 -3.85
CA THR A 71 -4.81 -18.47 -3.86
C THR A 71 -4.33 -18.21 -5.29
N ALA A 72 -4.51 -19.17 -6.20
CA ALA A 72 -4.16 -19.02 -7.61
C ALA A 72 -4.93 -17.86 -8.28
N TYR A 73 -6.21 -17.68 -7.93
CA TYR A 73 -7.00 -16.54 -8.40
C TYR A 73 -6.41 -15.21 -7.91
N ILE A 74 -6.13 -15.08 -6.61
CA ILE A 74 -5.53 -13.88 -6.01
C ILE A 74 -4.21 -13.55 -6.71
N GLU A 75 -3.38 -14.55 -6.94
CA GLU A 75 -2.06 -14.36 -7.55
C GLU A 75 -2.11 -13.92 -9.01
N THR A 76 -3.00 -14.51 -9.82
CA THR A 76 -2.89 -14.41 -11.28
C THR A 76 -4.05 -13.72 -11.97
N ARG A 77 -5.21 -13.63 -11.32
CA ARG A 77 -6.46 -13.14 -11.97
C ARG A 77 -7.08 -11.94 -11.27
N LEU A 78 -6.87 -11.76 -9.97
CA LEU A 78 -7.51 -10.68 -9.21
C LEU A 78 -7.20 -9.28 -9.75
N HIS A 79 -6.00 -9.04 -10.27
CA HIS A 79 -5.64 -7.74 -10.86
C HIS A 79 -6.32 -7.45 -12.21
N HIS A 80 -7.04 -8.42 -12.76
CA HIS A 80 -7.94 -8.28 -13.91
C HIS A 80 -9.42 -8.26 -13.51
N ASP A 81 -9.75 -8.48 -12.23
CA ASP A 81 -11.13 -8.45 -11.75
C ASP A 81 -11.71 -7.01 -11.86
N PRO A 82 -12.97 -6.85 -12.29
CA PRO A 82 -13.64 -5.55 -12.35
C PRO A 82 -13.64 -4.76 -11.03
N VAL A 83 -13.54 -5.43 -9.88
CA VAL A 83 -13.42 -4.78 -8.56
C VAL A 83 -12.03 -4.18 -8.33
N PHE A 84 -11.00 -4.65 -9.03
CA PHE A 84 -9.60 -4.31 -8.73
C PHE A 84 -9.26 -2.83 -8.93
N PRO A 85 -9.75 -2.12 -9.96
CA PRO A 85 -9.55 -0.66 -10.06
C PRO A 85 -10.13 0.10 -8.86
N VAL A 86 -11.26 -0.36 -8.31
CA VAL A 86 -11.90 0.22 -7.13
C VAL A 86 -11.08 -0.09 -5.87
N LEU A 87 -10.65 -1.34 -5.73
CA LEU A 87 -9.76 -1.82 -4.67
C LEU A 87 -8.44 -1.03 -4.63
N ARG A 88 -7.86 -0.75 -5.80
CA ARG A 88 -6.57 -0.08 -5.94
C ARG A 88 -6.63 1.43 -5.71
N SER A 89 -7.81 2.00 -5.46
CA SER A 89 -7.97 3.43 -5.16
C SER A 89 -7.42 3.77 -3.77
N PRO A 90 -6.28 4.47 -3.63
CA PRO A 90 -5.63 4.70 -2.34
C PRO A 90 -6.48 5.50 -1.34
N ALA A 91 -7.35 6.37 -1.85
CA ALA A 91 -8.21 7.24 -1.04
C ALA A 91 -9.27 6.52 -0.21
N ARG A 92 -9.52 5.22 -0.44
CA ARG A 92 -10.60 4.47 0.21
C ARG A 92 -10.16 3.60 1.39
N GLY A 93 -8.86 3.39 1.59
CA GLY A 93 -8.37 2.37 2.52
C GLY A 93 -8.79 0.96 2.07
N GLY A 94 -9.02 0.06 3.02
CA GLY A 94 -9.53 -1.28 2.71
C GLY A 94 -10.94 -1.27 2.12
N LEU A 95 -11.17 -2.03 1.05
CA LEU A 95 -12.49 -2.25 0.46
C LEU A 95 -13.20 -3.38 1.21
N TRP A 96 -14.26 -3.02 1.94
CA TRP A 96 -15.06 -3.95 2.72
C TRP A 96 -16.13 -4.58 1.84
N LEU A 97 -16.28 -5.90 1.91
CA LEU A 97 -17.19 -6.65 1.05
C LEU A 97 -18.63 -6.13 1.15
N ARG A 98 -19.09 -5.85 2.37
CA ARG A 98 -20.40 -5.23 2.66
C ARG A 98 -20.63 -3.84 2.03
N ASP A 99 -19.56 -3.11 1.70
CA ASP A 99 -19.64 -1.77 1.11
C ASP A 99 -19.55 -1.81 -0.42
N VAL A 100 -19.31 -2.98 -1.01
CA VAL A 100 -19.18 -3.14 -2.46
C VAL A 100 -20.58 -3.12 -3.09
N PRO A 101 -20.84 -2.25 -4.09
CA PRO A 101 -22.11 -2.25 -4.80
C PRO A 101 -22.44 -3.62 -5.40
N GLY A 102 -23.70 -4.05 -5.27
CA GLY A 102 -24.13 -5.39 -5.72
C GLY A 102 -23.86 -5.67 -7.20
N GLN A 103 -23.96 -4.64 -8.06
CA GLN A 103 -23.63 -4.76 -9.49
C GLN A 103 -22.15 -5.07 -9.72
N LEU A 104 -21.26 -4.51 -8.89
CA LEU A 104 -19.82 -4.76 -8.99
C LEU A 104 -19.49 -6.17 -8.47
N LEU A 105 -20.17 -6.64 -7.42
CA LEU A 105 -20.07 -8.01 -6.95
C LEU A 105 -20.60 -9.02 -7.97
N ALA A 106 -21.70 -8.70 -8.66
CA ALA A 106 -22.23 -9.54 -9.73
C ALA A 106 -21.25 -9.70 -10.90
N ALA A 107 -20.47 -8.65 -11.19
CA ALA A 107 -19.49 -8.65 -12.27
C ALA A 107 -18.12 -9.24 -11.88
N SER A 108 -17.85 -9.50 -10.59
CA SER A 108 -16.55 -9.98 -10.09
C SER A 108 -16.48 -11.51 -10.09
N PRO A 109 -15.63 -12.14 -10.93
CA PRO A 109 -15.38 -13.58 -10.82
C PRO A 109 -14.74 -13.95 -9.49
N GLY A 110 -13.91 -13.08 -8.91
CA GLY A 110 -13.33 -13.28 -7.59
C GLY A 110 -14.41 -13.43 -6.52
N PHE A 111 -15.50 -12.67 -6.63
CA PHE A 111 -16.62 -12.86 -5.72
C PHE A 111 -17.48 -14.09 -6.10
N GLN A 112 -17.93 -14.20 -7.36
CA GLN A 112 -18.90 -15.21 -7.76
C GLN A 112 -18.35 -16.64 -7.78
N GLU A 113 -17.12 -16.81 -8.23
CA GLU A 113 -16.50 -18.13 -8.47
C GLU A 113 -15.54 -18.53 -7.35
N VAL A 114 -15.03 -17.57 -6.56
CA VAL A 114 -14.05 -17.86 -5.51
C VAL A 114 -14.62 -17.64 -4.10
N LEU A 115 -14.99 -16.42 -3.74
CA LEU A 115 -15.41 -16.13 -2.36
C LEU A 115 -16.78 -16.73 -2.01
N ARG A 116 -17.76 -16.63 -2.92
CA ARG A 116 -19.12 -17.12 -2.68
C ARG A 116 -19.20 -18.64 -2.45
N PRO A 117 -18.53 -19.51 -3.23
CA PRO A 117 -18.50 -20.95 -2.96
C PRO A 117 -17.83 -21.33 -1.64
N LEU A 118 -16.90 -20.50 -1.15
CA LEU A 118 -16.26 -20.67 0.16
C LEU A 118 -17.17 -20.28 1.34
N GLY A 119 -18.38 -19.80 1.06
CA GLY A 119 -19.34 -19.34 2.06
C GLY A 119 -18.93 -18.03 2.73
N ILE A 120 -18.09 -17.23 2.07
CA ILE A 120 -17.65 -15.93 2.61
C ILE A 120 -18.83 -14.96 2.59
N GLU A 121 -19.17 -14.45 3.77
CA GLU A 121 -20.23 -13.47 3.97
C GLU A 121 -19.68 -12.05 4.09
N ASP A 122 -18.44 -11.90 4.57
CA ASP A 122 -17.82 -10.59 4.75
C ASP A 122 -16.30 -10.66 4.65
N GLY A 123 -15.67 -9.51 4.56
CA GLY A 123 -14.23 -9.42 4.47
C GLY A 123 -13.76 -8.03 4.08
N VAL A 124 -12.46 -7.91 3.96
CA VAL A 124 -11.79 -6.70 3.49
C VAL A 124 -10.61 -7.09 2.63
N ALA A 125 -10.52 -6.44 1.48
CA ALA A 125 -9.36 -6.51 0.61
C ALA A 125 -8.72 -5.11 0.59
N GLN A 126 -7.42 -5.06 0.84
CA GLN A 126 -6.68 -3.80 0.97
C GLN A 126 -5.42 -3.85 0.12
N CYS A 127 -5.35 -2.97 -0.88
CA CYS A 127 -4.11 -2.70 -1.59
C CYS A 127 -3.12 -1.98 -0.67
N LEU A 128 -1.87 -2.42 -0.68
CA LEU A 128 -0.77 -1.87 0.10
C LEU A 128 0.14 -1.06 -0.83
N PHE A 129 0.52 0.12 -0.37
CA PHE A 129 1.33 1.06 -1.13
C PHE A 129 2.54 1.47 -0.30
N ALA A 130 3.72 1.50 -0.92
CA ALA A 130 4.90 2.10 -0.30
C ALA A 130 4.71 3.61 -0.15
N ALA A 131 5.55 4.25 0.67
CA ALA A 131 5.53 5.69 0.91
C ALA A 131 5.67 6.54 -0.38
N ASP A 132 6.31 5.98 -1.41
CA ASP A 132 6.45 6.61 -2.74
C ASP A 132 5.23 6.39 -3.67
N GLY A 133 4.17 5.77 -3.15
CA GLY A 133 2.92 5.49 -3.88
C GLY A 133 2.97 4.25 -4.77
N ARG A 134 4.09 3.51 -4.81
CA ARG A 134 4.14 2.24 -5.55
C ARG A 134 3.20 1.22 -4.94
N TYR A 135 2.48 0.50 -5.78
CA TYR A 135 1.73 -0.68 -5.38
C TYR A 135 2.69 -1.84 -5.07
N VAL A 136 2.69 -2.31 -3.82
CA VAL A 136 3.66 -3.31 -3.34
C VAL A 136 3.02 -4.65 -2.98
N GLY A 137 1.71 -4.70 -2.77
CA GLY A 137 1.05 -5.94 -2.39
C GLY A 137 -0.37 -5.73 -1.90
N MET A 138 -0.92 -6.75 -1.24
CA MET A 138 -2.25 -6.65 -0.67
C MET A 138 -2.45 -7.56 0.52
N LEU A 139 -3.36 -7.13 1.39
CA LEU A 139 -3.98 -7.94 2.41
C LEU A 139 -5.39 -8.32 1.95
N ASN A 140 -5.74 -9.60 2.03
CA ASN A 140 -7.13 -10.06 1.93
C ASN A 140 -7.49 -10.77 3.23
N VAL A 141 -8.66 -10.44 3.78
CA VAL A 141 -9.21 -11.09 4.96
C VAL A 141 -10.69 -11.38 4.71
N SER A 142 -11.10 -12.64 4.85
CA SER A 142 -12.46 -13.08 4.60
C SER A 142 -13.00 -13.90 5.77
N THR A 143 -14.30 -13.78 5.99
CA THR A 143 -15.02 -14.52 7.02
C THR A 143 -16.38 -14.97 6.54
N ARG A 144 -16.82 -16.11 7.06
CA ARG A 144 -18.16 -16.68 6.90
C ARG A 144 -19.16 -16.10 7.90
N ARG A 145 -18.78 -15.07 8.65
CA ARG A 145 -19.60 -14.45 9.68
C ARG A 145 -19.84 -12.99 9.34
N PRO A 146 -21.05 -12.47 9.54
CA PRO A 146 -21.30 -11.05 9.36
C PRO A 146 -20.54 -10.26 10.43
N ARG A 147 -19.82 -9.22 10.02
CA ARG A 147 -19.18 -8.28 10.96
C ARG A 147 -20.21 -7.33 11.58
N ARG A 148 -19.91 -6.74 12.73
CA ARG A 148 -20.79 -5.76 13.38
C ARG A 148 -20.47 -4.34 12.92
N THR A 149 -21.38 -3.40 13.17
CA THR A 149 -21.19 -1.98 12.89
C THR A 149 -21.42 -1.20 14.19
N PRO A 150 -20.51 -0.32 14.65
CA PRO A 150 -19.19 -0.02 14.07
C PRO A 150 -18.22 -1.21 14.17
N ASP A 151 -17.37 -1.39 13.13
CA ASP A 151 -16.34 -2.45 13.13
C ASP A 151 -14.98 -1.84 13.54
N PRO A 152 -14.47 -2.14 14.75
CA PRO A 152 -13.15 -1.66 15.18
C PRO A 152 -12.00 -2.13 14.28
N ALA A 153 -12.18 -3.22 13.52
CA ALA A 153 -11.18 -3.68 12.56
C ALA A 153 -10.87 -2.64 11.45
N ARG A 154 -11.80 -1.72 11.16
CA ARG A 154 -11.56 -0.61 10.21
C ARG A 154 -10.44 0.32 10.66
N ALA A 155 -10.50 0.74 11.92
CA ALA A 155 -9.51 1.63 12.50
C ALA A 155 -8.15 0.93 12.56
N VAL A 156 -8.15 -0.34 13.00
CA VAL A 156 -6.92 -1.14 13.09
C VAL A 156 -6.26 -1.29 11.72
N LEU A 157 -6.98 -1.76 10.70
CA LEU A 157 -6.38 -1.93 9.37
C LEU A 157 -5.83 -0.62 8.81
N THR A 158 -6.48 0.50 9.09
CA THR A 158 -5.96 1.82 8.73
C THR A 158 -4.59 2.05 9.39
N LEU A 159 -4.47 1.83 10.70
CA LEU A 159 -3.21 1.97 11.47
C LEU A 159 -2.12 0.97 11.04
N LEU A 160 -2.50 -0.20 10.52
CA LEU A 160 -1.57 -1.24 10.09
C LEU A 160 -1.04 -1.04 8.66
N THR A 161 -1.68 -0.20 7.86
CA THR A 161 -1.43 -0.07 6.41
C THR A 161 0.04 0.10 6.07
N GLU A 162 0.73 1.03 6.73
CA GLU A 162 2.14 1.33 6.46
C GLU A 162 3.06 0.18 6.85
N ALA A 163 2.81 -0.44 8.02
CA ALA A 163 3.62 -1.55 8.51
C ALA A 163 3.48 -2.79 7.61
N LEU A 164 2.26 -3.10 7.17
CA LEU A 164 2.00 -4.19 6.24
C LEU A 164 2.63 -3.91 4.86
N ALA A 165 2.57 -2.67 4.37
CA ALA A 165 3.22 -2.28 3.12
C ALA A 165 4.74 -2.46 3.19
N ALA A 166 5.37 -2.06 4.30
CA ALA A 166 6.79 -2.26 4.53
C ALA A 166 7.18 -3.76 4.64
N ALA A 167 6.33 -4.59 5.25
CA ALA A 167 6.58 -6.03 5.38
C ALA A 167 6.57 -6.78 4.03
N VAL A 168 5.83 -6.29 3.04
CA VAL A 168 5.75 -6.93 1.71
C VAL A 168 6.64 -6.30 0.64
N ASP A 169 7.13 -5.06 0.85
CA ASP A 169 8.03 -4.40 -0.11
C ASP A 169 9.45 -4.95 0.02
N THR A 170 9.94 -5.66 -1.00
CA THR A 170 11.33 -6.18 -1.02
C THR A 170 12.39 -5.10 -1.13
N ARG A 171 11.98 -3.86 -1.42
CA ARG A 171 12.88 -2.68 -1.39
C ARG A 171 12.84 -1.97 -0.05
N ALA A 172 11.90 -2.31 0.83
CA ALA A 172 11.99 -1.90 2.22
C ALA A 172 13.13 -2.71 2.85
N GLY A 173 14.24 -2.04 3.13
CA GLY A 173 15.11 -2.49 4.21
C GLY A 173 14.36 -2.41 5.54
N PRO A 174 14.98 -2.83 6.68
CA PRO A 174 14.36 -2.66 7.98
C PRO A 174 13.85 -1.22 8.13
N PRO A 175 12.67 -1.02 8.76
CA PRO A 175 12.19 0.33 9.04
C PRO A 175 13.33 1.10 9.72
N PRO A 176 13.48 2.41 9.48
CA PRO A 176 14.37 3.19 10.31
C PRO A 176 13.80 3.11 11.73
N GLU A 177 14.41 2.26 12.57
CA GLU A 177 14.33 2.40 14.02
C GLU A 177 14.65 3.85 14.34
N GLU A 178 13.89 4.39 15.30
CA GLU A 178 14.02 5.73 15.86
C GLU A 178 15.27 6.48 15.39
N VAL A 179 15.10 7.43 14.46
CA VAL A 179 15.98 8.58 14.39
C VAL A 179 15.68 9.44 15.62
N ALA A 180 16.01 8.90 16.80
CA ALA A 180 16.34 9.70 17.94
C ALA A 180 17.55 10.54 17.52
N ALA A 181 17.32 11.84 17.46
CA ALA A 181 18.24 12.88 17.02
C ALA A 181 18.63 12.84 15.53
N ALA A 182 18.18 13.89 14.83
CA ALA A 182 18.71 14.31 13.54
C ALA A 182 20.25 14.30 13.55
N ASP A 183 20.84 13.58 12.60
CA ASP A 183 22.21 13.87 12.15
C ASP A 183 22.12 14.66 10.83
N PRO A 184 22.46 15.96 10.80
CA PRO A 184 22.41 16.81 9.61
C PRO A 184 23.39 16.40 8.49
N ALA A 185 24.22 15.38 8.69
CA ALA A 185 25.36 15.09 7.81
C ALA A 185 25.06 14.13 6.63
N ALA A 186 23.88 13.49 6.56
CA ALA A 186 23.56 12.57 5.46
C ALA A 186 23.00 13.25 4.19
N ASP A 187 22.75 14.56 4.23
CA ASP A 187 22.14 15.33 3.14
C ASP A 187 23.14 15.81 2.05
N VAL A 188 24.42 15.41 2.14
CA VAL A 188 25.52 16.05 1.40
C VAL A 188 25.75 15.49 -0.02
N ARG A 189 24.86 14.65 -0.59
CA ARG A 189 25.11 14.08 -1.93
C ARG A 189 23.99 14.23 -2.97
N ARG A 190 22.88 14.90 -2.67
CA ARG A 190 21.81 15.14 -3.65
C ARG A 190 21.59 16.64 -3.85
N PRO A 191 21.46 17.13 -5.09
CA PRO A 191 21.22 18.55 -5.34
C PRO A 191 20.00 19.05 -4.56
N GLY A 192 20.22 20.00 -3.64
CA GLY A 192 19.17 20.73 -2.92
C GLY A 192 18.29 19.91 -1.96
N GLY A 193 18.80 18.83 -1.35
CA GLY A 193 18.04 18.04 -0.36
C GLY A 193 16.82 17.31 -0.94
N LEU A 194 16.82 17.10 -2.26
CA LEU A 194 15.71 16.44 -2.95
C LEU A 194 15.76 14.92 -2.76
N SER A 195 14.59 14.35 -2.54
CA SER A 195 14.37 12.91 -2.57
C SER A 195 14.58 12.35 -3.98
N PRO A 196 14.87 11.05 -4.12
CA PRO A 196 14.99 10.41 -5.43
C PRO A 196 13.76 10.63 -6.32
N ARG A 197 12.56 10.69 -5.72
CA ARG A 197 11.33 10.88 -6.46
C ARG A 197 11.14 12.31 -6.95
N GLU A 198 11.48 13.28 -6.12
CA GLU A 198 11.51 14.68 -6.51
C GLU A 198 12.52 14.92 -7.64
N LEU A 199 13.68 14.24 -7.61
CA LEU A 199 14.65 14.30 -8.71
C LEU A 199 14.11 13.74 -10.03
N GLN A 200 13.34 12.64 -9.98
CA GLN A 200 12.69 12.08 -11.18
C GLN A 200 11.63 13.03 -11.73
N VAL A 201 10.79 13.62 -10.87
CA VAL A 201 9.80 14.62 -11.30
C VAL A 201 10.49 15.85 -11.86
N LEU A 202 11.55 16.33 -11.20
CA LEU A 202 12.37 17.47 -11.62
C LEU A 202 13.03 17.22 -12.98
N ALA A 203 13.52 16.00 -13.23
CA ALA A 203 14.06 15.58 -14.52
C ALA A 203 13.00 15.63 -15.62
N GLU A 204 11.79 15.16 -15.33
CA GLU A 204 10.69 15.18 -16.30
C GLU A 204 10.20 16.60 -16.64
N LEU A 205 10.40 17.58 -15.73
CA LEU A 205 10.10 18.98 -15.99
C LEU A 205 11.00 19.62 -17.07
N THR A 206 12.24 19.14 -17.24
CA THR A 206 13.14 19.68 -18.29
C THR A 206 12.65 19.35 -19.70
N ALA A 207 11.86 18.28 -19.84
CA ALA A 207 11.20 17.90 -21.09
C ALA A 207 9.87 18.67 -21.34
N GLY A 208 9.51 19.63 -20.49
CA GLY A 208 8.29 20.43 -20.65
C GLY A 208 6.98 19.68 -20.39
N ARG A 209 7.04 18.48 -19.83
CA ARG A 209 5.88 17.58 -19.68
C ARG A 209 4.84 18.10 -18.69
N THR A 210 3.58 17.87 -19.01
CA THR A 210 2.44 18.15 -18.14
C THR A 210 2.39 17.16 -16.96
N ASN A 211 1.70 17.52 -15.87
CA ASN A 211 1.56 16.62 -14.73
C ASN A 211 0.94 15.27 -15.11
N ARG A 212 0.10 15.24 -16.16
CA ARG A 212 -0.50 14.02 -16.70
C ARG A 212 0.51 13.12 -17.38
N GLU A 213 1.36 13.68 -18.23
CA GLU A 213 2.42 12.92 -18.93
C GLU A 213 3.50 12.43 -17.96
N ILE A 214 3.87 13.26 -16.97
CA ILE A 214 4.78 12.87 -15.90
C ILE A 214 4.18 11.74 -15.07
N ALA A 215 2.88 11.84 -14.76
CA ALA A 215 2.15 10.80 -14.02
C ALA A 215 2.12 9.47 -14.79
N GLU A 216 1.89 9.51 -16.10
CA GLU A 216 1.94 8.34 -16.98
C GLU A 216 3.33 7.71 -17.03
N ARG A 217 4.38 8.51 -17.24
CA ARG A 217 5.78 8.02 -17.32
C ARG A 217 6.31 7.48 -16.01
N LEU A 218 5.93 8.12 -14.91
CA LEU A 218 6.41 7.77 -13.58
C LEU A 218 5.47 6.82 -12.83
N TYR A 219 4.34 6.43 -13.43
CA TYR A 219 3.33 5.53 -12.86
C TYR A 219 2.77 6.01 -11.50
N ILE A 220 2.43 7.30 -11.41
CA ILE A 220 1.75 7.93 -10.26
C ILE A 220 0.54 8.74 -10.73
N THR A 221 -0.15 9.45 -9.83
CA THR A 221 -1.29 10.30 -10.22
C THR A 221 -0.84 11.73 -10.56
N PRO A 222 -1.57 12.47 -11.42
CA PRO A 222 -1.26 13.89 -11.71
C PRO A 222 -1.28 14.77 -10.46
N ARG A 223 -2.10 14.41 -9.45
CA ARG A 223 -2.14 15.09 -8.15
C ARG A 223 -0.84 14.87 -7.37
N THR A 224 -0.35 13.64 -7.33
CA THR A 224 0.94 13.29 -6.69
C THR A 224 2.10 14.02 -7.37
N VAL A 225 2.09 14.17 -8.69
CA VAL A 225 3.06 15.01 -9.42
C VAL A 225 2.98 16.46 -8.95
N GLY A 226 1.76 17.01 -8.80
CA GLY A 226 1.55 18.35 -8.26
C GLY A 226 2.19 18.54 -6.88
N THR A 227 1.94 17.62 -5.94
CA THR A 227 2.53 17.65 -4.60
C THR A 227 4.06 17.55 -4.64
N HIS A 228 4.64 16.70 -5.50
CA HIS A 228 6.08 16.64 -5.67
C HIS A 228 6.65 17.97 -6.21
N ILE A 229 5.96 18.62 -7.15
CA ILE A 229 6.37 19.94 -7.66
C ILE A 229 6.32 20.98 -6.53
N GLU A 230 5.26 21.02 -5.73
CA GLU A 230 5.16 21.92 -4.57
C GLU A 230 6.32 21.74 -3.59
N HIS A 231 6.66 20.49 -3.25
CA HIS A 231 7.79 20.20 -2.37
C HIS A 231 9.14 20.56 -2.98
N ILE A 232 9.35 20.33 -4.28
CA ILE A 232 10.55 20.77 -5.00
C ILE A 232 10.69 22.29 -4.92
N LEU A 233 9.61 23.03 -5.19
CA LEU A 233 9.63 24.49 -5.15
C LEU A 233 9.96 25.00 -3.75
N ALA A 234 9.36 24.40 -2.71
CA ALA A 234 9.63 24.76 -1.32
C ALA A 234 11.10 24.45 -0.92
N LYS A 235 11.61 23.27 -1.26
CA LYS A 235 12.98 22.86 -0.90
C LYS A 235 14.06 23.65 -1.62
N LEU A 236 13.81 24.05 -2.86
CA LEU A 236 14.77 24.78 -3.68
C LEU A 236 14.60 26.30 -3.63
N ASP A 237 13.61 26.78 -2.87
CA ASP A 237 13.18 28.18 -2.81
C ASP A 237 12.95 28.77 -4.22
N LEU A 238 12.09 28.10 -4.99
CA LEU A 238 11.80 28.45 -6.37
C LEU A 238 10.34 28.91 -6.54
N PRO A 239 10.10 29.97 -7.34
CA PRO A 239 8.79 30.60 -7.42
C PRO A 239 7.78 29.83 -8.28
N ASN A 240 8.24 28.97 -9.20
CA ASN A 240 7.36 28.24 -10.12
C ASN A 240 8.05 27.07 -10.82
N ARG A 241 7.24 26.23 -11.48
CA ARG A 241 7.72 25.04 -12.24
C ARG A 241 8.75 25.36 -13.33
N ALA A 242 8.69 26.54 -13.94
CA ALA A 242 9.63 26.92 -14.99
C ALA A 242 11.02 27.21 -14.41
N ALA A 243 11.07 27.86 -13.24
CA ALA A 243 12.30 28.04 -12.47
C ALA A 243 12.90 26.70 -12.03
N ALA A 244 12.05 25.73 -11.63
CA ALA A 244 12.48 24.36 -11.33
C ALA A 244 13.09 23.65 -12.54
N ALA A 245 12.45 23.71 -13.72
CA ALA A 245 12.98 23.14 -14.95
C ALA A 245 14.32 23.77 -15.36
N ALA A 246 14.45 25.11 -15.27
CA ALA A 246 15.69 25.81 -15.55
C ALA A 246 16.82 25.41 -14.58
N ARG A 247 16.51 25.26 -13.29
CA ARG A 247 17.47 24.78 -12.29
C ARG A 247 17.93 23.35 -12.56
N ALA A 248 17.01 22.46 -12.94
CA ALA A 248 17.30 21.09 -13.29
C ALA A 248 18.24 20.97 -14.50
N ALA A 249 17.99 21.79 -15.54
CA ALA A 249 18.86 21.88 -16.71
C ALA A 249 20.26 22.40 -16.36
N ALA A 250 20.37 23.41 -15.49
CA ALA A 250 21.65 23.91 -14.99
C ALA A 250 22.43 22.86 -14.18
N TRP A 251 21.74 21.91 -13.55
CA TRP A 251 22.33 20.76 -12.85
C TRP A 251 22.62 19.56 -13.75
N GLY A 252 22.29 19.62 -15.05
CA GLY A 252 22.46 18.51 -15.98
C GLY A 252 21.53 17.31 -15.70
N ILE A 253 20.39 17.55 -15.06
CA ILE A 253 19.40 16.51 -14.75
C ILE A 253 18.49 16.33 -15.96
N GLU A 254 18.56 15.15 -16.59
CA GLU A 254 17.74 14.79 -17.75
C GLU A 254 16.79 13.62 -17.44
N PRO A 255 15.63 13.53 -18.13
CA PRO A 255 14.74 12.39 -17.99
C PRO A 255 15.42 11.10 -18.45
N SER A 256 15.20 10.01 -17.73
CA SER A 256 15.63 8.69 -18.19
C SER A 256 14.91 8.34 -19.51
N ARG A 257 15.69 7.99 -20.54
CA ARG A 257 15.19 7.63 -21.87
C ARG A 257 14.32 6.38 -21.84
#